data_AF-A0AAN6S7H5-F1
#
_entry.id   AF-A0AAN6S7H5-F1
#
_cell.length_a   1.000
_cell.length_b   1.000
_cell.length_c   1.000
_cell.angle_alpha   90.00
_cell.angle_beta   90.00
_cell.angle_gamma   90.00
#
_symmetry.space_group_name_H-M   'P 1'
#
loop_
_entity.id
_entity.type
_entity.pdbx_description
1 polymer ?
#
loop_
_entity_poly.entity_id
_entity_poly.type
_entity_poly.pdbx_seq_one_letter_code
_entity_poly.pdbx_strand_id
1 'polypeptide(L)'
;MEKLPGKSLRWSIATEKQRRKVMSQLADTFIELHKYPFDLLGSLDRPGYSHVGAFARESLTDFPQSEMRTAGPFSSLEEYHKSSLRLILDLIIREEIYSQQAVDAYLIHRFLIDLVPSVLPPMRSICVRGYLGSTRPTNQGEPKVSRGEPG
;
A
#
# COMPACT_ATOMS: atom_id res chain seq x y z
N MET A 1 5.79 24.92 8.43
CA MET A 1 4.90 24.55 7.29
C MET A 1 3.78 25.58 7.24
N GLU A 2 3.53 26.16 6.07
CA GLU A 2 2.44 27.13 5.92
C GLU A 2 1.10 26.41 5.75
N LYS A 3 0.02 26.95 6.32
CA LYS A 3 -1.30 26.34 6.24
C LYS A 3 -1.85 26.51 4.82
N LEU A 4 -1.96 25.40 4.09
CA LEU A 4 -2.60 25.42 2.79
C LEU A 4 -4.12 25.70 2.96
N PRO A 5 -4.70 26.64 2.20
CA PRO A 5 -6.13 26.87 2.22
C PRO A 5 -6.86 25.65 1.65
N GLY A 6 -7.93 25.21 2.29
CA GLY A 6 -8.66 24.03 1.86
C GLY A 6 -10.01 23.88 2.54
N LYS A 7 -10.89 23.09 1.91
CA LYS A 7 -12.16 22.64 2.49
C LYS A 7 -12.04 21.17 2.85
N SER A 8 -12.56 20.79 4.01
CA SER A 8 -12.61 19.39 4.41
C SER A 8 -13.43 18.58 3.39
N LEU A 9 -12.86 17.48 2.91
CA LEU A 9 -13.52 16.58 1.97
C LEU A 9 -14.55 15.72 2.72
N ARG A 10 -15.84 15.99 2.50
CA ARG A 10 -16.94 15.14 2.99
C ARG A 10 -17.40 14.21 1.87
N TRP A 11 -16.83 13.01 1.83
CA TRP A 11 -17.04 12.07 0.72
C TRP A 11 -18.51 11.67 0.52
N SER A 12 -19.24 11.45 1.63
CA SER A 12 -20.65 11.00 1.62
C SER A 12 -21.58 11.96 0.87
N ILE A 13 -21.35 13.27 1.00
CA ILE A 13 -22.17 14.33 0.37
C ILE A 13 -21.52 14.92 -0.89
N ALA A 14 -20.33 14.47 -1.27
CA ALA A 14 -19.64 14.96 -2.46
C ALA A 14 -20.38 14.53 -3.73
N THR A 15 -20.58 15.47 -4.65
CA THR A 15 -21.12 15.16 -5.98
C THR A 15 -20.16 14.27 -6.76
N GLU A 16 -20.69 13.55 -7.74
CA GLU A 16 -19.88 12.70 -8.61
C GLU A 16 -18.76 13.49 -9.31
N LYS A 17 -19.04 14.72 -9.74
CA LYS A 17 -18.04 15.64 -10.31
C LYS A 17 -16.92 15.98 -9.33
N GLN A 18 -17.25 16.20 -8.05
CA GLN A 18 -16.27 16.46 -7.00
C GLN A 18 -15.41 15.22 -6.72
N ARG A 19 -16.03 14.04 -6.62
CA ARG A 19 -15.31 12.77 -6.42
C ARG A 19 -14.34 12.50 -7.57
N ARG A 20 -14.79 12.66 -8.83
CA ARG A 20 -13.92 12.54 -10.02
C ARG A 20 -12.74 13.50 -9.95
N LYS A 21 -12.98 14.76 -9.58
CA LYS A 21 -11.90 15.76 -9.44
C LYS A 21 -10.85 15.31 -8.41
N VAL A 22 -11.27 14.89 -7.23
CA VAL A 22 -10.35 14.43 -6.17
C VAL A 22 -9.56 13.21 -6.63
N MET A 23 -10.22 12.22 -7.24
CA MET A 23 -9.54 11.03 -7.74
C MET A 23 -8.54 11.34 -8.85
N SER A 24 -8.87 12.29 -9.74
CA SER A 24 -7.95 12.73 -10.81
C SER A 24 -6.71 13.40 -10.21
N GLN A 25 -6.88 14.32 -9.26
CA GLN A 25 -5.76 14.99 -8.59
C GLN A 25 -4.86 14.00 -7.81
N LEU A 26 -5.47 13.01 -7.16
CA LEU A 26 -4.73 11.96 -6.48
C LEU A 26 -3.94 11.09 -7.47
N ALA A 27 -4.52 10.77 -8.62
CA ALA A 27 -3.84 10.05 -9.69
C ALA A 27 -2.65 10.86 -10.23
N ASP A 28 -2.84 12.15 -10.54
CA ASP A 28 -1.78 13.05 -11.00
C ASP A 28 -0.64 13.14 -9.97
N THR A 29 -0.99 13.21 -8.68
CA THR A 29 0.00 13.22 -7.59
C THR A 29 0.79 11.91 -7.54
N PHE A 30 0.14 10.75 -7.65
CA PHE A 30 0.85 9.47 -7.69
C PHE A 30 1.72 9.32 -8.94
N ILE A 31 1.27 9.83 -10.08
CA ILE A 31 2.07 9.86 -11.32
C ILE A 31 3.32 10.71 -11.12
N GLU A 32 3.20 11.89 -10.49
CA GLU A 32 4.36 12.75 -10.22
C GLU A 32 5.32 12.11 -9.22
N LEU A 33 4.82 11.59 -8.10
CA LEU A 33 5.64 10.87 -7.12
C LEU A 33 6.36 9.68 -7.73
N HIS A 34 5.76 9.01 -8.71
CA HIS A 34 6.38 7.89 -9.40
C HIS A 34 7.65 8.26 -10.18
N LYS A 35 7.80 9.53 -10.58
CA LYS A 35 9.00 10.02 -11.27
C LYS A 35 10.23 10.12 -10.33
N TYR A 36 10.01 10.14 -9.02
CA TYR A 36 11.05 10.31 -8.00
C TYR A 36 11.05 9.13 -7.02
N PRO A 37 11.52 7.94 -7.46
CA PRO A 37 11.59 6.78 -6.59
C PRO A 37 12.62 6.98 -5.47
N PHE A 38 12.38 6.33 -4.33
CA PHE A 38 13.36 6.19 -3.25
C PHE A 38 14.00 4.81 -3.31
N ASP A 39 15.28 4.74 -2.95
CA ASP A 39 16.03 3.47 -2.91
C ASP A 39 15.63 2.60 -1.70
N LEU A 40 15.05 3.22 -0.67
CA LEU A 40 14.67 2.57 0.58
C LEU A 40 13.16 2.64 0.81
N LEU A 41 12.61 1.60 1.42
CA LEU A 41 11.24 1.55 1.92
C LEU A 41 11.22 2.02 3.38
N GLY A 42 10.49 3.09 3.65
CA GLY A 42 10.40 3.67 4.99
C GLY A 42 9.59 4.96 5.03
N SER A 43 9.92 5.84 5.97
CA SER A 43 9.27 7.16 6.12
C SER A 43 10.28 8.29 6.01
N LEU A 44 9.85 9.42 5.44
CA LEU A 44 10.64 10.65 5.48
C LEU A 44 10.65 11.17 6.92
N ASP A 45 11.84 11.19 7.53
CA ASP A 45 12.02 11.48 8.96
C ASP A 45 12.62 12.87 9.21
N ARG A 46 13.11 13.54 8.16
CA ARG A 46 13.79 14.84 8.24
C ARG A 46 13.18 15.85 7.27
N PRO A 47 12.61 16.96 7.75
CA PRO A 47 12.12 18.02 6.89
C PRO A 47 13.23 18.59 6.00
N GLY A 48 12.96 18.72 4.70
CA GLY A 48 13.91 19.30 3.74
C GLY A 48 14.99 18.34 3.22
N TYR A 49 15.02 17.10 3.71
CA TYR A 49 15.91 16.05 3.22
C TYR A 49 15.11 14.91 2.62
N SER A 50 15.66 14.24 1.61
CA SER A 50 15.12 13.02 1.02
C SER A 50 15.52 11.77 1.82
N HIS A 51 15.88 11.92 3.09
CA HIS A 51 16.31 10.80 3.93
C HIS A 51 15.11 9.94 4.32
N VAL A 52 15.24 8.63 4.11
CA VAL A 52 14.22 7.63 4.43
C VAL A 52 14.68 6.83 5.64
N GLY A 53 13.99 7.02 6.76
CA GLY A 53 14.18 6.27 7.99
C GLY A 53 13.15 5.14 8.15
N ALA A 54 13.09 4.55 9.35
CA ALA A 54 12.13 3.51 9.69
C ALA A 54 10.67 3.95 9.46
N PHE A 55 9.76 2.99 9.36
CA PHE A 55 8.35 3.28 9.17
C PHE A 55 7.76 4.02 10.38
N ALA A 56 7.13 5.16 10.14
CA ALA A 56 6.28 5.86 11.10
C ALA A 56 4.87 5.24 11.12
N ARG A 57 4.77 3.94 11.41
CA ARG A 57 3.50 3.19 11.44
C ARG A 57 3.43 2.30 12.69
N GLU A 58 2.33 2.42 13.42
CA GLU A 58 2.07 1.65 14.64
C GLU A 58 2.17 0.14 14.41
N SER A 59 1.58 -0.39 13.33
CA SER A 59 1.65 -1.83 13.02
C SER A 59 3.03 -2.36 12.63
N LEU A 60 4.04 -1.49 12.56
CA LEU A 60 5.45 -1.81 12.32
C LEU A 60 6.35 -1.33 13.47
N THR A 61 5.74 -1.03 14.61
CA THR A 61 6.42 -0.61 15.82
C THR A 61 6.22 -1.68 16.89
N ASP A 62 7.28 -2.01 17.59
CA ASP A 62 7.28 -2.91 18.74
C ASP A 62 7.76 -2.16 19.98
N PHE A 63 7.39 -2.64 21.16
CA PHE A 63 7.78 -2.03 22.45
C PHE A 63 8.38 -3.04 23.43
N PRO A 64 9.40 -3.83 23.04
CA PRO A 64 10.01 -4.78 23.97
C PRO A 64 10.68 -4.01 25.10
N GLN A 65 10.40 -4.42 26.35
CA GLN A 65 11.00 -3.83 27.55
C GLN A 65 10.81 -2.30 27.67
N SER A 66 9.67 -1.79 27.18
CA SER A 66 9.34 -0.36 27.18
C SER A 66 10.23 0.52 26.27
N GLU A 67 11.00 -0.10 25.36
CA GLU A 67 11.75 0.62 24.33
C GLU A 67 11.05 0.55 22.99
N MET A 68 10.83 1.70 22.35
CA MET A 68 10.24 1.75 21.01
C MET A 68 11.24 1.22 19.97
N ARG A 69 10.88 0.13 19.30
CA ARG A 69 11.61 -0.40 18.15
C ARG A 69 10.77 -0.23 16.89
N THR A 70 11.34 0.46 15.90
CA THR A 70 10.67 0.70 14.61
C THR A 70 11.27 -0.19 13.54
N ALA A 71 10.44 -0.65 12.60
CA ALA A 71 10.88 -1.49 11.52
C ALA A 71 11.39 -0.66 10.32
N GLY A 72 12.56 -1.04 9.80
CA GLY A 72 13.17 -0.44 8.61
C GLY A 72 14.20 0.65 8.93
N PRO A 73 14.62 1.45 7.92
CA PRO A 73 14.21 1.34 6.52
C PRO A 73 14.67 0.01 5.88
N PHE A 74 14.01 -0.43 4.82
CA PHE A 74 14.35 -1.67 4.13
C PHE A 74 14.86 -1.42 2.72
N SER A 75 15.79 -2.27 2.28
CA SER A 75 16.40 -2.21 0.94
C SER A 75 15.60 -2.98 -0.11
N SER A 76 14.67 -3.84 0.32
CA SER A 76 13.87 -4.67 -0.57
C SER A 76 12.46 -4.92 -0.03
N LEU A 77 11.55 -5.20 -0.96
CA LEU A 77 10.17 -5.56 -0.61
C LEU A 77 10.10 -6.91 0.11
N GLU A 78 11.02 -7.83 -0.20
CA GLU A 78 11.15 -9.11 0.49
C GLU A 78 11.50 -8.92 1.97
N GLU A 79 12.53 -8.12 2.25
CA GLU A 79 12.98 -7.81 3.61
C GLU A 79 11.87 -7.14 4.42
N TYR A 80 11.14 -6.20 3.80
CA TYR A 80 9.97 -5.56 4.40
C TYR A 80 8.89 -6.58 4.79
N HIS A 81 8.45 -7.43 3.85
CA HIS A 81 7.37 -8.40 4.15
C HIS A 81 7.79 -9.42 5.19
N LYS A 82 9.01 -9.97 5.09
CA LYS A 82 9.52 -10.93 6.07
C LYS A 82 9.63 -10.29 7.46
N SER A 83 10.13 -9.06 7.56
CA SER A 83 10.28 -8.38 8.86
C SER A 83 8.92 -8.03 9.47
N SER A 84 7.96 -7.57 8.66
CA SER A 84 6.59 -7.32 9.13
C SER A 84 5.90 -8.59 9.63
N LEU A 85 6.06 -9.71 8.93
CA LEU A 85 5.47 -10.98 9.35
C LEU A 85 6.15 -11.56 10.60
N ARG A 86 7.48 -11.42 10.71
CA ARG A 86 8.22 -11.81 11.93
C ARG A 86 7.74 -11.03 13.14
N LEU A 87 7.55 -9.71 13.01
CA LEU A 87 6.98 -8.89 14.08
C LEU A 87 5.61 -9.42 14.51
N ILE A 88 4.72 -9.74 13.56
CA ILE A 88 3.41 -10.33 13.88
C ILE A 88 3.57 -11.64 14.65
N LEU A 89 4.49 -12.54 14.25
CA LEU A 89 4.74 -13.78 14.99
C LEU A 89 5.21 -13.50 16.43
N ASP A 90 6.13 -12.54 16.62
CA ASP A 90 6.63 -12.16 17.94
C ASP A 90 5.52 -11.59 18.83
N LEU A 91 4.59 -10.81 18.26
CA LEU A 91 3.43 -10.28 18.97
C LEU A 91 2.41 -11.39 19.32
N ILE A 92 2.23 -12.39 18.45
CA ILE A 92 1.38 -13.57 18.74
C ILE A 92 1.97 -14.39 19.89
N ILE A 93 3.30 -14.64 19.87
CA ILE A 93 3.98 -15.41 20.93
C ILE A 93 3.86 -14.71 22.28
N ARG A 94 3.85 -13.38 22.30
CA ARG A 94 3.63 -12.56 23.50
C ARG A 94 2.15 -12.39 23.87
N GLU A 95 1.25 -13.04 23.15
CA GLU A 95 -0.21 -12.96 23.34
C GLU A 95 -0.79 -11.53 23.18
N GLU A 96 -0.04 -10.62 22.56
CA GLU A 96 -0.44 -9.22 22.37
C GLU A 96 -1.50 -9.08 21.27
N ILE A 97 -1.55 -10.04 20.34
CA ILE A 97 -2.53 -10.11 19.25
C ILE A 97 -3.02 -11.56 19.05
N TYR A 98 -4.20 -11.73 18.44
CA TYR A 98 -4.80 -13.04 18.17
C TYR A 98 -4.99 -13.95 19.41
N SER A 99 -5.18 -13.38 20.60
CA SER A 99 -5.23 -14.12 21.88
C SER A 99 -6.22 -15.30 21.92
N GLN A 100 -7.31 -15.26 21.14
CA GLN A 100 -8.29 -16.35 21.08
C GLN A 100 -7.94 -17.47 20.09
N GLN A 101 -7.04 -17.22 19.13
CA GLN A 101 -6.71 -18.12 18.02
C GLN A 101 -5.21 -18.07 17.69
N ALA A 102 -4.37 -17.99 18.72
CA ALA A 102 -2.94 -17.73 18.56
C ALA A 102 -2.24 -18.81 17.71
N VAL A 103 -2.60 -20.09 17.89
CA VAL A 103 -2.00 -21.20 17.14
C VAL A 103 -2.32 -21.11 15.65
N ASP A 104 -3.58 -20.94 15.29
CA ASP A 104 -3.99 -20.86 13.89
C ASP A 104 -3.39 -19.62 13.21
N ALA A 105 -3.45 -18.47 13.89
CA ALA A 105 -2.85 -17.24 13.41
C ALA A 105 -1.34 -17.40 13.20
N TYR A 106 -0.63 -18.02 14.15
CA TYR A 106 0.81 -18.28 14.06
C TYR A 106 1.15 -19.13 12.83
N LEU A 107 0.42 -20.23 12.63
CA LEU A 107 0.64 -21.14 11.49
C LEU A 107 0.41 -20.44 10.15
N ILE A 108 -0.65 -19.63 10.04
CA ILE A 108 -0.95 -18.86 8.83
C ILE A 108 0.20 -17.87 8.55
N HIS A 109 0.59 -17.05 9.53
CA HIS A 109 1.63 -16.05 9.31
C HIS A 109 3.00 -16.67 9.06
N ARG A 110 3.30 -17.82 9.67
CA ARG A 110 4.53 -18.56 9.40
C ARG A 110 4.56 -19.07 7.96
N PHE A 111 3.47 -19.64 7.49
CA PHE A 111 3.33 -20.07 6.10
C PHE A 111 3.46 -18.89 5.12
N LEU A 112 2.89 -17.73 5.45
CA LEU A 112 3.01 -16.52 4.63
C LEU A 112 4.47 -16.06 4.47
N ILE A 113 5.35 -16.26 5.46
CA ILE A 113 6.78 -15.93 5.35
C ILE A 113 7.44 -16.73 4.23
N ASP A 114 7.12 -18.02 4.16
CA ASP A 114 7.69 -18.93 3.15
C ASP A 114 7.12 -18.63 1.75
N LEU A 115 5.91 -18.06 1.67
CA LEU A 115 5.32 -17.59 0.43
C LEU A 115 5.85 -16.23 -0.06
N VAL A 116 6.54 -15.44 0.77
CA VAL A 116 7.01 -14.11 0.34
C VAL A 116 7.77 -14.16 -0.99
N PRO A 117 8.78 -15.02 -1.20
CA PRO A 117 9.52 -15.04 -2.46
C PRO A 117 8.68 -15.36 -3.69
N SER A 118 7.56 -16.08 -3.54
CA SER A 118 6.72 -16.52 -4.67
C SER A 118 5.66 -15.49 -5.09
N VAL A 119 5.28 -14.57 -4.19
CA VAL A 119 4.26 -13.55 -4.47
C VAL A 119 4.85 -12.18 -4.83
N LEU A 120 6.17 -12.03 -4.71
CA LEU A 120 6.85 -10.79 -5.08
C LEU A 120 6.85 -10.60 -6.61
N PRO A 121 6.62 -9.38 -7.10
CA PRO A 121 6.78 -9.11 -8.52
C PRO A 121 8.23 -9.38 -8.93
N PRO A 122 8.47 -9.98 -10.11
CA PRO A 122 9.83 -10.15 -10.62
C PRO A 122 10.51 -8.78 -10.67
N MET A 123 11.78 -8.71 -10.25
CA MET A 123 12.60 -7.49 -10.21
C MET A 123 12.62 -6.79 -11.57
N ARG A 124 11.65 -5.94 -11.80
CA ARG A 124 11.70 -4.85 -12.77
C ARG A 124 11.50 -3.62 -11.92
N SER A 125 12.62 -2.97 -11.60
CA SER A 125 12.74 -1.64 -10.98
C SER A 125 11.71 -1.38 -9.90
N ILE A 126 12.09 -1.31 -8.61
CA ILE A 126 11.23 -0.95 -7.46
C ILE A 126 10.32 0.24 -7.83
N CYS A 127 9.20 -0.11 -8.41
CA CYS A 127 8.10 0.71 -8.84
C CYS A 127 7.03 0.02 -8.05
N VAL A 128 6.76 0.59 -6.88
CA VAL A 128 5.73 0.12 -5.97
C VAL A 128 4.45 0.07 -6.78
N ARG A 129 4.13 -1.11 -7.32
CA ARG A 129 2.87 -1.38 -7.99
C ARG A 129 1.85 -1.48 -6.87
N GLY A 130 1.45 -0.30 -6.37
CA GLY A 130 0.42 -0.16 -5.37
C GLY A 130 -0.81 -0.92 -5.85
N TYR A 131 -1.35 -1.75 -4.96
CA TYR A 131 -2.56 -2.53 -5.16
C TYR A 131 -3.74 -1.58 -5.45
N LEU A 132 -3.96 -1.28 -6.73
CA LEU A 132 -5.21 -0.78 -7.27
C LEU A 132 -5.47 -1.58 -8.53
N GLY A 133 -5.98 -2.81 -8.32
CA GLY A 133 -6.61 -3.60 -9.36
C GLY A 133 -7.86 -2.89 -9.84
N SER A 134 -7.70 -1.92 -10.75
CA SER A 134 -8.78 -1.50 -11.62
C SER A 134 -8.82 -2.50 -12.78
N THR A 135 -9.72 -3.47 -12.68
CA THR A 135 -10.19 -4.19 -13.85
C THR A 135 -10.78 -3.16 -14.80
N ARG A 136 -10.04 -2.77 -15.84
CA ARG A 136 -10.65 -2.12 -17.00
C ARG A 136 -11.53 -3.18 -17.68
N PRO A 137 -12.85 -2.99 -17.81
CA PRO A 137 -13.58 -3.78 -18.78
C PRO A 137 -13.10 -3.37 -20.17
N THR A 138 -12.53 -4.32 -20.90
CA THR A 138 -12.23 -4.21 -22.32
C THR A 138 -13.56 -4.05 -23.06
N ASN A 139 -13.87 -2.84 -23.53
CA ASN A 139 -14.98 -2.62 -24.47
C ASN A 139 -14.66 -3.38 -25.77
N GLN A 140 -15.31 -4.53 -25.97
CA GLN A 140 -15.39 -5.17 -27.28
C GLN A 140 -16.66 -4.70 -27.98
N GLY A 141 -16.44 -3.93 -29.06
CA GLY A 141 -17.18 -4.01 -30.32
C GLY A 141 -18.67 -3.71 -30.31
N GLU A 142 -19.03 -2.48 -30.68
CA GLU A 142 -20.29 -2.24 -31.40
C GLU A 142 -20.24 -2.95 -32.77
N PRO A 143 -21.29 -3.70 -33.17
CA PRO A 143 -21.54 -3.97 -34.56
C PRO A 143 -22.54 -2.95 -35.12
N LYS A 144 -22.09 -2.19 -36.12
CA LYS A 144 -22.94 -1.48 -37.06
C LYS A 144 -23.89 -2.49 -37.72
N VAL A 145 -25.20 -2.31 -37.57
CA VAL A 145 -26.19 -2.96 -38.46
C VAL A 145 -26.66 -1.93 -39.47
N SER A 146 -26.23 -2.16 -40.70
CA SER A 146 -26.62 -1.50 -41.93
C SER A 146 -28.06 -1.82 -42.33
N ARG A 147 -28.71 -0.81 -42.92
CA ARG A 147 -29.91 -0.86 -43.77
C ARG A 147 -30.17 -2.19 -44.48
N GLY A 148 -31.45 -2.58 -44.50
CA GLY A 148 -32.06 -3.45 -45.49
C GLY A 148 -33.56 -3.59 -45.27
N GLU A 149 -34.38 -2.77 -45.97
CA GLU A 149 -35.69 -3.22 -46.44
C GLU A 149 -35.45 -4.21 -47.60
N PRO A 150 -36.27 -5.27 -47.76
CA PRO A 150 -37.47 -5.12 -48.61
C PRO A 150 -38.65 -6.03 -48.22
N GLY A 151 -39.86 -5.65 -48.65
CA GLY A 151 -41.05 -6.52 -48.65
C GLY A 151 -42.35 -5.76 -48.50
#